data_AF-A0A522PGV7-F1
#
_entry.id   AF-A0A522PGV7-F1
#
_cell.length_a   1.000
_cell.length_b   1.000
_cell.length_c   1.000
_cell.angle_alpha   90.00
_cell.angle_beta   90.00
_cell.angle_gamma   90.00
#
_symmetry.space_group_name_H-M   'P 1'
#
loop_
_entity.id
_entity.type
_entity.pdbx_description
1 polymer ?
#
loop_
_entity_poly.entity_id
_entity_poly.type
_entity_poly.pdbx_seq_one_letter_code
_entity_poly.pdbx_strand_id
1 'polypeptide(L)'
;MTRRVREAGQVLPFVAIIIAVLLGVAALAVDAGYLRYDQRIQQTAADAAAFAGASQLAYDGNTTNVTTAAQADAAKNNFTNDGVNTIVTVNTPSTTGSYAGNAGSVEVLVKASHPAFFSAIFGRSVNWVTTRAVALAHGYAGGPCIYILNGHVIMNSQNIDAPTCGITVNGDAHFNNSTVTMSSIVATGSVIGGTFTLATPQQNSPIPPTDPCLTITSCRNLTNNPPPRCPGAPALTGTQVIPGCYSGINASGPMMFSPGLYVIDGNFSETGMTLTGSGVTIYVTGRLMANGATMDLTAPTSGPYAGMLFYDAATTQPVNVNASSLTLGGMLYFPNAKVNINASSREYFKLVTREMESNTGGLTIPAATSADSALFPPVLAE
;
A
#
# COMPACT_ATOMS: atom_id res chain seq x y z
N MET A 1 -27.95 29.30 -88.98
CA MET A 1 -26.96 29.12 -87.91
C MET A 1 -27.25 30.11 -86.79
N THR A 2 -27.96 29.68 -85.74
CA THR A 2 -28.20 30.48 -84.54
C THR A 2 -27.07 30.23 -83.54
N ARG A 3 -26.30 31.28 -83.24
CA ARG A 3 -25.15 31.25 -82.34
C ARG A 3 -25.67 31.24 -80.90
N ARG A 4 -25.44 30.15 -80.16
CA ARG A 4 -25.74 30.07 -78.72
C ARG A 4 -24.87 31.09 -77.97
N VAL A 5 -25.53 32.01 -77.27
CA VAL A 5 -24.91 33.04 -76.45
C VAL A 5 -24.47 32.40 -75.12
N ARG A 6 -23.21 32.66 -74.78
CA ARG A 6 -22.48 32.36 -73.54
C ARG A 6 -23.34 32.08 -72.29
N GLU A 7 -23.44 30.80 -71.90
CA GLU A 7 -23.59 30.40 -70.50
C GLU A 7 -22.20 30.35 -69.86
N ALA A 8 -21.59 31.51 -69.62
CA ALA A 8 -20.24 31.60 -69.09
C ALA A 8 -20.26 32.07 -67.63
N GLY A 9 -19.94 31.16 -66.70
CA GLY A 9 -19.09 31.52 -65.57
C GLY A 9 -19.69 31.66 -64.17
N GLN A 10 -21.00 31.50 -63.94
CA GLN A 10 -21.55 31.67 -62.58
C GLN A 10 -21.31 30.48 -61.65
N VAL A 11 -21.11 29.27 -62.17
CA VAL A 11 -20.86 28.06 -61.35
C VAL A 11 -19.47 28.11 -60.69
N LEU A 12 -18.49 28.70 -61.37
CA LEU A 12 -17.10 28.77 -60.91
C LEU A 12 -16.94 29.51 -59.55
N PRO A 13 -17.50 30.71 -59.32
CA PRO A 13 -17.44 31.36 -58.02
C PRO A 13 -18.18 30.60 -56.92
N PHE A 14 -19.30 29.94 -57.21
CA PHE A 14 -20.00 29.11 -56.22
C PHE A 14 -19.18 27.89 -55.80
N VAL A 15 -18.57 27.19 -56.75
CA VAL A 15 -17.68 26.06 -56.46
C VAL A 15 -16.46 26.51 -55.65
N ALA A 16 -15.86 27.65 -56.00
CA ALA A 16 -14.73 28.21 -55.26
C ALA A 16 -15.10 28.53 -53.79
N ILE A 17 -16.28 29.11 -53.55
CA ILE A 17 -16.77 29.40 -52.19
C ILE A 17 -17.01 28.09 -51.42
N ILE A 18 -17.63 27.09 -52.03
CA ILE A 18 -17.90 25.80 -51.37
C ILE A 18 -16.59 25.10 -51.00
N ILE A 19 -15.61 25.07 -51.90
CA ILE A 19 -14.28 24.50 -51.60
C ILE A 19 -13.62 25.25 -50.45
N ALA A 20 -13.69 26.58 -50.44
CA ALA A 20 -13.14 27.38 -49.34
C ALA A 20 -13.82 27.07 -48.00
N VAL A 21 -15.15 26.90 -47.99
CA VAL A 21 -15.91 26.51 -46.79
C VAL A 21 -15.54 25.10 -46.33
N LEU A 22 -15.46 24.13 -47.24
CA LEU A 22 -15.08 22.75 -46.91
C LEU A 22 -13.66 22.67 -46.36
N LEU A 23 -12.70 23.41 -46.94
CA LEU A 23 -11.35 23.51 -46.43
C LEU A 23 -11.32 24.18 -45.05
N GLY A 24 -12.14 25.20 -44.82
CA GLY A 24 -12.28 25.84 -43.51
C GLY A 24 -12.82 24.89 -42.42
N VAL A 25 -13.80 24.05 -42.76
CA VAL A 25 -14.35 23.05 -41.83
C VAL A 25 -13.33 21.93 -41.57
N ALA A 26 -12.63 21.45 -42.60
CA ALA A 26 -11.58 20.43 -42.44
C ALA A 26 -10.43 20.95 -41.58
N ALA A 27 -10.00 22.21 -41.81
CA ALA A 27 -9.02 22.91 -41.01
C ALA A 27 -9.41 22.97 -39.52
N LEU A 28 -10.65 23.37 -39.23
CA LEU A 28 -11.18 23.39 -37.86
C LEU A 28 -11.22 22.00 -37.22
N ALA A 29 -11.58 20.97 -38.00
CA ALA A 29 -11.62 19.59 -37.52
C ALA A 29 -10.21 19.08 -37.13
N VAL A 30 -9.18 19.43 -37.90
CA VAL A 30 -7.79 19.10 -37.59
C VAL A 30 -7.32 19.82 -36.32
N ASP A 31 -7.55 21.13 -36.20
CA ASP A 31 -7.20 21.90 -35.01
C ASP A 31 -7.87 21.32 -33.74
N ALA A 32 -9.17 21.03 -33.82
CA ALA A 32 -9.91 20.46 -32.70
C ALA A 32 -9.41 19.05 -32.35
N GLY A 33 -9.10 18.23 -33.36
CA GLY A 33 -8.58 16.88 -33.18
C GLY A 33 -7.21 16.88 -32.48
N TYR A 34 -6.30 17.74 -32.94
CA TYR A 34 -4.97 17.88 -32.36
C TYR A 34 -5.01 18.42 -30.92
N LEU A 35 -5.81 19.46 -30.67
CA LEU A 35 -5.98 20.02 -29.32
C LEU A 35 -6.53 18.98 -28.33
N ARG A 36 -7.47 18.13 -28.78
CA ARG A 36 -8.01 17.04 -27.95
C ARG A 36 -6.99 15.92 -27.69
N TYR A 37 -6.10 15.66 -28.65
CA TYR A 37 -5.00 14.71 -28.47
C TYR A 37 -4.01 15.23 -27.41
N ASP A 38 -3.57 16.48 -27.54
CA ASP A 38 -2.66 17.11 -26.58
C ASP A 38 -3.27 17.20 -25.18
N GLN A 39 -4.57 17.53 -25.09
CA GLN A 39 -5.29 17.56 -23.82
C GLN A 39 -5.27 16.20 -23.11
N ARG A 40 -5.32 15.07 -23.83
CA ARG A 40 -5.26 13.74 -23.22
C ARG A 40 -3.88 13.44 -22.64
N ILE A 41 -2.81 13.76 -23.38
CA ILE A 41 -1.44 13.60 -22.91
C ILE A 41 -1.21 14.47 -21.66
N GLN A 42 -1.69 15.72 -21.70
CA GLN A 42 -1.62 16.65 -20.57
C GLN A 42 -2.45 16.17 -19.37
N GLN A 43 -3.58 15.48 -19.59
CA GLN A 43 -4.37 14.89 -18.51
C GLN A 43 -3.62 13.72 -17.87
N THR A 44 -3.00 12.84 -18.65
CA THR A 44 -2.15 11.75 -18.13
C THR A 44 -1.01 12.30 -17.25
N ALA A 45 -0.39 13.40 -17.66
CA ALA A 45 0.63 14.05 -16.85
C ALA A 45 0.08 14.62 -15.53
N ALA A 46 -1.11 15.24 -15.57
CA ALA A 46 -1.77 15.73 -14.36
C ALA A 46 -2.13 14.59 -13.41
N ASP A 47 -2.67 13.48 -13.93
CA ASP A 47 -3.05 12.31 -13.13
C ASP A 47 -1.83 11.68 -12.45
N ALA A 48 -0.73 11.49 -13.20
CA ALA A 48 0.53 10.97 -12.66
C ALA A 48 1.13 11.89 -11.59
N ALA A 49 1.15 13.20 -11.85
CA ALA A 49 1.63 14.20 -10.90
C ALA A 49 0.78 14.25 -9.62
N ALA A 50 -0.55 14.18 -9.74
CA ALA A 50 -1.43 14.13 -8.58
C ALA A 50 -1.17 12.86 -7.75
N PHE A 51 -1.00 11.71 -8.40
CA PHE A 51 -0.68 10.45 -7.75
C PHE A 51 0.66 10.50 -7.00
N ALA A 52 1.73 11.00 -7.65
CA ALA A 52 3.04 11.18 -7.02
C ALA A 52 3.02 12.18 -5.84
N GLY A 53 2.24 13.25 -5.96
CA GLY A 53 2.05 14.18 -4.86
C GLY A 53 1.28 13.54 -3.70
N ALA A 54 0.23 12.77 -3.98
CA ALA A 54 -0.54 12.07 -2.97
C ALA A 54 0.26 10.97 -2.26
N SER A 55 1.12 10.24 -2.97
CA SER A 55 2.01 9.25 -2.35
C SER A 55 3.03 9.92 -1.43
N GLN A 56 3.58 11.07 -1.83
CA GLN A 56 4.46 11.84 -0.97
C GLN A 56 3.73 12.45 0.24
N LEU A 57 2.48 12.89 0.08
CA LEU A 57 1.67 13.39 1.19
C LEU A 57 1.40 12.29 2.21
N ALA A 58 1.21 11.06 1.73
CA ALA A 58 1.10 9.88 2.58
C ALA A 58 2.42 9.49 3.27
N TYR A 59 3.57 9.90 2.75
CA TYR A 59 4.90 9.55 3.28
C TYR A 59 5.28 10.32 4.55
N ASP A 60 5.26 11.65 4.47
CA ASP A 60 5.81 12.53 5.51
C ASP A 60 4.90 13.70 5.88
N GLY A 61 3.74 13.82 5.22
CA GLY A 61 2.83 14.95 5.42
C GLY A 61 3.40 16.31 5.01
N ASN A 62 4.58 16.36 4.39
CA ASN A 62 5.29 17.60 4.08
C ASN A 62 4.89 18.13 2.69
N THR A 63 4.11 19.21 2.69
CA THR A 63 3.59 19.85 1.48
C THR A 63 4.66 20.33 0.49
N THR A 64 5.88 20.62 0.97
CA THR A 64 7.01 20.98 0.11
C THR A 64 7.49 19.78 -0.70
N ASN A 65 7.59 18.62 -0.06
CA ASN A 65 7.97 17.38 -0.71
C ASN A 65 6.88 16.93 -1.69
N VAL A 66 5.60 17.07 -1.31
CA VAL A 66 4.44 16.83 -2.19
C VAL A 66 4.54 17.60 -3.50
N THR A 67 4.82 18.91 -3.40
CA THR A 67 4.96 19.78 -4.58
C THR A 67 6.13 19.33 -5.44
N THR A 68 7.25 18.99 -4.82
CA THR A 68 8.46 18.53 -5.52
C THR A 68 8.22 17.21 -6.26
N ALA A 69 7.58 16.24 -5.61
CA ALA A 69 7.26 14.93 -6.19
C ALA A 69 6.28 15.05 -7.37
N ALA A 70 5.20 15.81 -7.20
CA ALA A 70 4.22 16.04 -8.25
C ALA A 70 4.84 16.73 -9.49
N GLN A 71 5.68 17.76 -9.28
CA GLN A 71 6.36 18.46 -10.38
C GLN A 71 7.41 17.57 -11.07
N ALA A 72 8.13 16.75 -10.32
CA ALA A 72 9.09 15.80 -10.89
C ALA A 72 8.40 14.78 -11.80
N ASP A 73 7.21 14.30 -11.42
CA ASP A 73 6.48 13.31 -12.22
C ASP A 73 5.77 13.94 -13.45
N ALA A 74 5.27 15.17 -13.32
CA ALA A 74 4.83 15.96 -14.48
C ALA A 74 5.97 16.15 -15.50
N ALA A 75 7.19 16.42 -15.03
CA ALA A 75 8.37 16.59 -15.88
C ALA A 75 8.74 15.31 -16.65
N LYS A 76 8.59 14.12 -16.05
CA LYS A 76 8.78 12.84 -16.76
C LYS A 76 7.79 12.64 -17.91
N ASN A 77 6.63 13.29 -17.84
CA ASN A 77 5.62 13.30 -18.89
C ASN A 77 5.77 14.49 -19.86
N ASN A 78 6.94 15.14 -19.89
CA ASN A 78 7.27 16.32 -20.71
C ASN A 78 6.56 17.62 -20.34
N PHE A 79 5.94 17.70 -19.16
CA PHE A 79 5.33 18.93 -18.64
C PHE A 79 6.21 19.52 -17.53
N THR A 80 7.36 20.06 -17.94
CA THR A 80 8.29 20.73 -17.04
C THR A 80 7.70 22.08 -16.59
N ASN A 81 7.71 22.37 -15.29
CA ASN A 81 7.17 23.61 -14.74
C ASN A 81 8.11 24.80 -15.04
N ASP A 82 8.19 25.21 -16.29
CA ASP A 82 9.09 26.28 -16.77
C ASP A 82 8.55 27.69 -16.53
N GLY A 83 7.27 27.82 -16.15
CA GLY A 83 6.60 29.10 -15.91
C GLY A 83 6.29 29.90 -17.18
N VAL A 84 6.64 29.37 -18.37
CA VAL A 84 6.54 30.06 -19.66
C VAL A 84 5.63 29.32 -20.63
N ASN A 85 5.89 28.04 -20.89
CA ASN A 85 5.09 27.19 -21.78
C ASN A 85 4.24 26.20 -21.00
N THR A 86 4.68 25.83 -19.79
CA THR A 86 3.99 24.91 -18.91
C THR A 86 4.07 25.40 -17.46
N ILE A 87 2.92 25.45 -16.80
CA ILE A 87 2.76 25.82 -15.40
C ILE A 87 2.12 24.63 -14.68
N VAL A 88 2.80 24.08 -13.68
CA VAL A 88 2.30 22.98 -12.84
C VAL A 88 2.03 23.52 -11.44
N THR A 89 0.75 23.69 -11.11
CA THR A 89 0.30 24.14 -9.79
C THR A 89 -0.14 22.94 -8.98
N VAL A 90 0.42 22.80 -7.78
CA VAL A 90 0.08 21.72 -6.83
C VAL A 90 -0.60 22.35 -5.62
N ASN A 91 -1.79 21.85 -5.28
CA ASN A 91 -2.56 22.30 -4.13
C ASN A 91 -2.75 21.14 -3.15
N THR A 92 -2.46 21.38 -1.88
CA THR A 92 -2.64 20.42 -0.80
C THR A 92 -3.05 21.18 0.47
N PRO A 93 -4.34 21.18 0.85
CA PRO A 93 -5.45 20.40 0.28
C PRO A 93 -5.93 20.92 -1.10
N SER A 94 -6.74 20.12 -1.79
CA SER A 94 -7.40 20.52 -3.05
C SER A 94 -8.23 21.80 -2.85
N THR A 95 -8.22 22.69 -3.85
CA THR A 95 -8.92 23.98 -3.76
C THR A 95 -10.34 23.95 -4.33
N THR A 96 -10.63 23.03 -5.24
CA THR A 96 -11.92 22.95 -5.95
C THR A 96 -12.47 21.52 -6.05
N GLY A 97 -13.70 21.35 -6.55
CA GLY A 97 -14.34 20.05 -6.77
C GLY A 97 -14.79 19.32 -5.51
N SER A 98 -15.18 18.04 -5.65
CA SER A 98 -15.76 17.23 -4.57
C SER A 98 -14.83 16.96 -3.38
N TYR A 99 -13.53 17.21 -3.54
CA TYR A 99 -12.50 17.01 -2.51
C TYR A 99 -11.89 18.33 -2.02
N ALA A 100 -12.52 19.47 -2.34
CA ALA A 100 -12.05 20.78 -1.88
C ALA A 100 -11.96 20.84 -0.35
N GLY A 101 -10.81 21.27 0.18
CA GLY A 101 -10.55 21.35 1.62
C GLY A 101 -10.25 20.02 2.30
N ASN A 102 -10.23 18.88 1.59
CA ASN A 102 -9.85 17.61 2.18
C ASN A 102 -8.33 17.56 2.42
N ALA A 103 -7.91 17.43 3.68
CA ALA A 103 -6.51 17.44 4.11
C ALA A 103 -5.65 16.32 3.49
N GLY A 104 -6.26 15.19 3.09
CA GLY A 104 -5.61 14.09 2.41
C GLY A 104 -5.69 14.18 0.89
N SER A 105 -5.98 15.35 0.31
CA SER A 105 -6.12 15.49 -1.14
C SER A 105 -5.00 16.32 -1.76
N VAL A 106 -4.49 15.86 -2.90
CA VAL A 106 -3.53 16.57 -3.72
C VAL A 106 -4.16 16.85 -5.08
N GLU A 107 -4.34 18.13 -5.39
CA GLU A 107 -4.84 18.60 -6.68
C GLU A 107 -3.66 19.12 -7.50
N VAL A 108 -3.57 18.66 -8.74
CA VAL A 108 -2.57 19.14 -9.70
C VAL A 108 -3.28 19.73 -10.91
N LEU A 109 -2.89 20.97 -11.23
CA LEU A 109 -3.31 21.70 -12.42
C LEU A 109 -2.09 21.83 -13.33
N VAL A 110 -2.16 21.19 -14.50
CA VAL A 110 -1.16 21.40 -15.55
C VAL A 110 -1.77 22.38 -16.54
N LYS A 111 -1.11 23.51 -16.77
CA LYS A 111 -1.49 24.49 -17.79
C LYS A 111 -0.37 24.58 -18.82
N ALA A 112 -0.65 24.20 -20.06
CA ALA A 112 0.34 24.16 -21.14
C ALA A 112 -0.15 24.89 -22.40
N SER A 113 0.81 25.44 -23.16
CA SER A 113 0.56 26.05 -24.47
C SER A 113 0.79 25.04 -25.59
N HIS A 114 -0.22 24.84 -26.44
CA HIS A 114 -0.14 23.95 -27.60
C HIS A 114 -0.15 24.76 -28.90
N PRO A 115 0.58 24.34 -29.94
CA PRO A 115 0.61 25.04 -31.22
C PRO A 115 -0.76 25.05 -31.88
N ALA A 116 -1.11 26.19 -32.48
CA ALA A 116 -2.28 26.35 -33.33
C ALA A 116 -1.87 26.16 -34.80
N PHE A 117 -2.61 25.37 -35.59
CA PHE A 117 -2.35 25.24 -37.03
C PHE A 117 -3.19 26.23 -37.83
N PHE A 118 -4.50 26.01 -37.92
CA PHE A 118 -5.37 26.86 -38.73
C PHE A 118 -5.90 28.08 -37.97
N SER A 119 -6.02 27.98 -36.65
CA SER A 119 -6.32 29.12 -35.75
C SER A 119 -5.21 30.18 -35.77
N ALA A 120 -3.98 29.83 -36.18
CA ALA A 120 -2.90 30.78 -36.40
C ALA A 120 -3.20 31.78 -37.53
N ILE A 121 -3.98 31.37 -38.55
CA ILE A 121 -4.42 32.25 -39.65
C ILE A 121 -5.26 33.42 -39.11
N PHE A 122 -5.97 33.20 -37.99
CA PHE A 122 -6.78 34.22 -37.32
C PHE A 122 -6.05 34.93 -36.17
N GLY A 123 -4.72 34.87 -36.15
CA GLY A 123 -3.89 35.58 -35.17
C GLY A 123 -3.76 34.91 -33.80
N ARG A 124 -4.17 33.64 -33.66
CA ARG A 124 -3.96 32.84 -32.44
C ARG A 124 -2.94 31.75 -32.70
N SER A 125 -1.67 32.00 -32.41
CA SER A 125 -0.56 31.06 -32.66
C SER A 125 -0.41 29.97 -31.60
N VAL A 126 -1.04 30.13 -30.43
CA VAL A 126 -1.00 29.16 -29.32
C VAL A 126 -2.36 29.04 -28.65
N ASN A 127 -2.68 27.82 -28.24
CA ASN A 127 -3.87 27.49 -27.47
C ASN A 127 -3.46 27.04 -26.06
N TRP A 128 -3.95 27.76 -25.05
CA TRP A 128 -3.72 27.40 -23.66
C TRP A 128 -4.76 26.38 -23.20
N VAL A 129 -4.31 25.24 -22.68
CA VAL A 129 -5.16 24.20 -22.12
C VAL A 129 -4.79 23.99 -20.66
N THR A 130 -5.79 23.85 -19.79
CA THR A 130 -5.60 23.47 -18.39
C THR A 130 -6.28 22.13 -18.15
N THR A 131 -5.53 21.17 -17.62
CA THR A 131 -6.02 19.88 -17.16
C THR A 131 -5.93 19.83 -15.65
N ARG A 132 -6.78 19.01 -15.04
CA ARG A 132 -6.92 18.92 -13.59
C ARG A 132 -7.02 17.47 -13.17
N ALA A 133 -6.24 17.10 -12.19
CA ALA A 133 -6.32 15.82 -11.52
C ALA A 133 -6.36 16.02 -10.00
N VAL A 134 -7.01 15.09 -9.31
CA VAL A 134 -7.00 15.03 -7.84
C VAL A 134 -6.72 13.59 -7.44
N ALA A 135 -5.73 13.41 -6.58
CA ALA A 135 -5.45 12.15 -5.93
C ALA A 135 -5.64 12.29 -4.42
N LEU A 136 -6.10 11.23 -3.78
CA LEU A 136 -6.25 11.18 -2.34
C LEU A 136 -5.06 10.43 -1.74
N ALA A 137 -4.26 11.14 -0.97
CA ALA A 137 -3.30 10.56 -0.06
C ALA A 137 -4.06 9.87 1.07
N HIS A 138 -4.31 8.57 0.88
CA HIS A 138 -4.69 7.70 1.98
C HIS A 138 -3.41 7.33 2.75
N GLY A 139 -2.78 8.33 3.38
CA GLY A 139 -1.73 8.13 4.36
C GLY A 139 -2.36 7.65 5.66
N TYR A 140 -2.21 6.36 5.94
CA TYR A 140 -2.74 5.77 7.16
C TYR A 140 -1.97 6.32 8.35
N ALA A 141 -2.64 6.94 9.32
CA ALA A 141 -2.03 7.13 10.64
C ALA A 141 -1.68 5.74 11.19
N GLY A 142 -0.39 5.37 11.13
CA GLY A 142 0.17 4.06 11.53
C GLY A 142 0.48 3.05 10.42
N GLY A 143 0.17 3.33 9.14
CA GLY A 143 0.42 2.38 8.03
C GLY A 143 -0.42 1.09 8.09
N PRO A 144 -0.33 0.20 7.09
CA PRO A 144 -0.79 -1.16 7.27
C PRO A 144 0.11 -1.85 8.31
N CYS A 145 -0.51 -2.54 9.26
CA CYS A 145 0.19 -3.40 10.19
C CYS A 145 -0.09 -4.89 9.91
N ILE A 146 -1.12 -5.19 9.12
CA ILE A 146 -1.39 -6.54 8.61
C ILE A 146 -1.25 -6.52 7.08
N TYR A 147 -0.37 -7.38 6.58
CA TYR A 147 -0.12 -7.56 5.15
C TYR A 147 -0.43 -9.01 4.77
N ILE A 148 -1.41 -9.18 3.88
CA ILE A 148 -1.78 -10.46 3.29
C ILE A 148 -1.27 -10.44 1.85
N LEU A 149 -0.11 -11.04 1.62
CA LEU A 149 0.67 -10.83 0.40
C LEU A 149 0.12 -11.57 -0.82
N ASN A 150 -0.58 -12.70 -0.63
CA ASN A 150 -1.11 -13.49 -1.74
C ASN A 150 -2.19 -14.49 -1.29
N GLY A 151 -3.47 -14.11 -1.40
CA GLY A 151 -4.59 -14.96 -1.07
C GLY A 151 -5.67 -14.20 -0.31
N HIS A 152 -6.27 -14.85 0.68
CA HIS A 152 -7.41 -14.29 1.42
C HIS A 152 -7.10 -14.08 2.90
N VAL A 153 -7.89 -13.20 3.51
CA VAL A 153 -8.06 -13.13 4.95
C VAL A 153 -9.48 -13.50 5.33
N ILE A 154 -9.63 -14.43 6.26
CA ILE A 154 -10.93 -14.84 6.82
C ILE A 154 -10.91 -14.57 8.32
N MET A 155 -11.85 -13.76 8.78
CA MET A 155 -12.04 -13.40 10.19
C MET A 155 -13.49 -13.67 10.57
N ASN A 156 -13.72 -14.79 11.26
CA ASN A 156 -15.04 -15.24 11.68
C ASN A 156 -15.29 -14.85 13.14
N SER A 157 -16.42 -14.19 13.41
CA SER A 157 -16.91 -13.86 14.76
C SER A 157 -15.89 -13.09 15.62
N GLN A 158 -15.18 -12.13 15.02
CA GLN A 158 -14.14 -11.36 15.69
C GLN A 158 -14.65 -9.99 16.17
N ASN A 159 -14.12 -9.51 17.29
CA ASN A 159 -14.14 -8.09 17.62
C ASN A 159 -12.72 -7.52 17.43
N ILE A 160 -12.53 -6.76 16.36
CA ILE A 160 -11.23 -6.19 15.97
C ILE A 160 -11.18 -4.73 16.42
N ASP A 161 -10.25 -4.42 17.31
CA ASP A 161 -9.98 -3.08 17.84
C ASP A 161 -8.53 -2.68 17.53
N ALA A 162 -8.33 -2.01 16.40
CA ALA A 162 -7.03 -1.69 15.84
C ALA A 162 -7.04 -0.28 15.20
N PRO A 163 -7.37 0.78 15.97
CA PRO A 163 -7.72 2.10 15.43
C PRO A 163 -6.57 2.84 14.73
N THR A 164 -5.33 2.36 14.87
CA THR A 164 -4.14 2.92 14.19
C THR A 164 -3.50 1.93 13.22
N CYS A 165 -4.07 0.74 13.04
CA CYS A 165 -3.54 -0.26 12.14
C CYS A 165 -4.44 -0.45 10.92
N GLY A 166 -3.81 -0.44 9.75
CA GLY A 166 -4.43 -0.84 8.50
C GLY A 166 -4.24 -2.32 8.19
N ILE A 167 -5.18 -2.89 7.42
CA ILE A 167 -5.02 -4.18 6.75
C ILE A 167 -4.98 -3.98 5.23
N THR A 168 -4.01 -4.60 4.59
CA THR A 168 -3.88 -4.65 3.12
C THR A 168 -3.87 -6.10 2.64
N VAL A 169 -4.67 -6.40 1.62
CA VAL A 169 -4.95 -7.76 1.17
C VAL A 169 -4.78 -7.91 -0.34
N ASN A 170 -3.91 -8.82 -0.75
CA ASN A 170 -3.76 -9.23 -2.14
C ASN A 170 -4.72 -10.39 -2.49
N GLY A 171 -6.01 -10.08 -2.45
CA GLY A 171 -7.12 -10.98 -2.73
C GLY A 171 -8.35 -10.58 -1.93
N ASP A 172 -9.16 -11.55 -1.50
CA ASP A 172 -10.44 -11.29 -0.83
C ASP A 172 -10.31 -11.18 0.69
N ALA A 173 -11.12 -10.29 1.29
CA ALA A 173 -11.21 -10.12 2.73
C ALA A 173 -12.62 -10.45 3.23
N HIS A 174 -12.74 -11.48 4.07
CA HIS A 174 -14.01 -11.97 4.61
C HIS A 174 -14.08 -11.69 6.12
N PHE A 175 -14.97 -10.80 6.53
CA PHE A 175 -15.23 -10.43 7.92
C PHE A 175 -16.59 -11.01 8.37
N ASN A 176 -16.71 -12.33 8.45
CA ASN A 176 -17.98 -12.99 8.72
C ASN A 176 -18.43 -12.77 10.18
N ASN A 177 -19.54 -12.04 10.38
CA ASN A 177 -20.06 -11.68 11.70
C ASN A 177 -19.03 -10.97 12.62
N SER A 178 -18.11 -10.20 12.02
CA SER A 178 -17.04 -9.51 12.75
C SER A 178 -17.33 -8.01 12.88
N THR A 179 -16.98 -7.41 14.01
CA THR A 179 -16.94 -5.94 14.18
C THR A 179 -15.51 -5.46 13.97
N VAL A 180 -15.31 -4.42 13.16
CA VAL A 180 -14.00 -4.03 12.65
C VAL A 180 -13.74 -2.54 12.86
N THR A 181 -12.85 -2.23 13.81
CA THR A 181 -12.30 -0.90 14.05
C THR A 181 -10.85 -0.88 13.56
N MET A 182 -10.60 -0.43 12.33
CA MET A 182 -9.25 -0.34 11.74
C MET A 182 -9.03 1.03 11.10
N SER A 183 -7.78 1.50 11.04
CA SER A 183 -7.45 2.79 10.40
C SER A 183 -7.57 2.73 8.88
N SER A 184 -7.42 1.53 8.30
CA SER A 184 -7.74 1.27 6.90
C SER A 184 -7.97 -0.21 6.60
N ILE A 185 -8.72 -0.44 5.53
CA ILE A 185 -9.03 -1.78 5.01
C ILE A 185 -8.96 -1.69 3.50
N VAL A 186 -7.97 -2.34 2.89
CA VAL A 186 -7.76 -2.35 1.44
C VAL A 186 -7.60 -3.78 0.96
N ALA A 187 -8.37 -4.16 -0.05
CA ALA A 187 -8.30 -5.45 -0.71
C ALA A 187 -8.23 -5.28 -2.24
N THR A 188 -7.36 -6.03 -2.91
CA THR A 188 -7.37 -6.11 -4.38
C THR A 188 -8.57 -6.91 -4.91
N GLY A 189 -9.14 -7.78 -4.07
CA GLY A 189 -10.39 -8.48 -4.30
C GLY A 189 -11.58 -7.83 -3.58
N SER A 190 -12.58 -8.66 -3.28
CA SER A 190 -13.81 -8.25 -2.61
C SER A 190 -13.62 -8.13 -1.10
N VAL A 191 -14.34 -7.19 -0.48
CA VAL A 191 -14.51 -7.15 0.98
C VAL A 191 -15.93 -7.59 1.31
N ILE A 192 -16.06 -8.69 2.06
CA ILE A 192 -17.33 -9.38 2.30
C ILE A 192 -17.64 -9.42 3.80
N GLY A 193 -18.86 -9.04 4.17
CA GLY A 193 -19.33 -9.02 5.55
C GLY A 193 -18.75 -7.86 6.37
N GLY A 194 -18.78 -8.01 7.69
CA GLY A 194 -18.22 -7.06 8.64
C GLY A 194 -19.17 -5.93 9.03
N THR A 195 -19.03 -5.45 10.27
CA THR A 195 -19.56 -4.16 10.72
C THR A 195 -18.37 -3.23 10.95
N PHE A 196 -18.18 -2.25 10.08
CA PHE A 196 -17.03 -1.34 10.11
C PHE A 196 -17.36 -0.06 10.89
N THR A 197 -16.52 0.28 11.86
CA THR A 197 -16.79 1.37 12.83
C THR A 197 -15.87 2.59 12.65
N LEU A 198 -14.75 2.45 11.95
CA LEU A 198 -13.75 3.51 11.75
C LEU A 198 -13.49 3.79 10.26
N ALA A 199 -12.79 2.89 9.56
CA ALA A 199 -12.53 3.01 8.13
C ALA A 199 -13.62 2.38 7.27
N THR A 200 -13.93 2.99 6.13
CA THR A 200 -14.72 2.39 5.06
C THR A 200 -13.83 1.51 4.18
N PRO A 201 -14.14 0.21 4.01
CA PRO A 201 -13.31 -0.68 3.19
C PRO A 201 -13.19 -0.25 1.74
N GLN A 202 -11.97 -0.39 1.21
CA GLN A 202 -11.67 -0.26 -0.21
C GLN A 202 -11.50 -1.67 -0.80
N GLN A 203 -12.30 -1.98 -1.81
CA GLN A 203 -12.29 -3.26 -2.51
C GLN A 203 -11.97 -3.05 -3.99
N ASN A 204 -11.55 -4.10 -4.68
CA ASN A 204 -11.08 -4.04 -6.07
C ASN A 204 -9.95 -3.02 -6.27
N SER A 205 -9.07 -2.88 -5.27
CA SER A 205 -7.89 -2.01 -5.37
C SER A 205 -7.00 -2.49 -6.52
N PRO A 206 -6.57 -1.60 -7.43
CA PRO A 206 -5.65 -1.98 -8.52
C PRO A 206 -4.22 -2.21 -8.03
N ILE A 207 -3.92 -1.83 -6.78
CA ILE A 207 -2.58 -1.85 -6.20
C ILE A 207 -2.50 -3.02 -5.21
N PRO A 208 -1.66 -4.04 -5.47
CA PRO A 208 -1.41 -5.12 -4.52
C PRO A 208 -0.50 -4.65 -3.37
N PRO A 209 -0.66 -5.22 -2.17
CA PRO A 209 0.29 -5.04 -1.08
C PRO A 209 1.74 -5.33 -1.48
N THR A 210 2.63 -4.38 -1.22
CA THR A 210 4.08 -4.60 -1.28
C THR A 210 4.57 -5.17 0.05
N ASP A 211 5.43 -6.20 0.01
CA ASP A 211 6.05 -6.77 1.21
C ASP A 211 6.90 -5.72 1.95
N PRO A 212 6.57 -5.39 3.21
CA PRO A 212 7.26 -4.34 3.96
C PRO A 212 8.63 -4.77 4.51
N CYS A 213 9.04 -6.04 4.36
CA CYS A 213 10.28 -6.53 4.98
C CYS A 213 11.51 -5.74 4.54
N LEU A 214 11.59 -5.38 3.26
CA LEU A 214 12.72 -4.60 2.77
C LEU A 214 12.71 -3.18 3.35
N THR A 215 11.58 -2.56 3.63
CA THR A 215 11.56 -1.20 4.21
C THR A 215 11.90 -1.20 5.70
N ILE A 216 11.92 -2.36 6.35
CA ILE A 216 12.16 -2.51 7.78
C ILE A 216 13.56 -3.08 8.00
N THR A 217 14.45 -2.27 8.57
CA THR A 217 15.89 -2.54 8.68
C THR A 217 16.22 -3.91 9.23
N SER A 218 15.55 -4.33 10.31
CA SER A 218 15.79 -5.61 10.97
C SER A 218 15.28 -6.81 10.16
N CYS A 219 14.13 -6.67 9.48
CA CYS A 219 13.63 -7.69 8.57
C CYS A 219 14.57 -7.85 7.35
N ARG A 220 14.95 -6.73 6.72
CA ARG A 220 15.97 -6.70 5.66
C ARG A 220 17.29 -7.34 6.12
N ASN A 221 17.72 -7.11 7.36
CA ASN A 221 18.92 -7.72 7.92
C ASN A 221 18.82 -9.24 7.96
N LEU A 222 17.71 -9.79 8.47
CA LEU A 222 17.44 -11.23 8.52
C LEU A 222 17.31 -11.86 7.13
N THR A 223 16.78 -11.13 6.14
CA THR A 223 16.74 -11.60 4.74
C THR A 223 18.12 -11.69 4.12
N ASN A 224 18.96 -10.66 4.32
CA ASN A 224 20.28 -10.61 3.71
C ASN A 224 21.32 -11.45 4.45
N ASN A 225 21.16 -11.60 5.77
CA ASN A 225 22.09 -12.31 6.66
C ASN A 225 21.30 -13.26 7.57
N PRO A 226 20.69 -14.33 7.03
CA PRO A 226 19.98 -15.29 7.85
C PRO A 226 20.95 -15.94 8.85
N PRO A 227 20.53 -16.16 10.11
CA PRO A 227 21.33 -16.90 11.07
C PRO A 227 21.72 -18.28 10.53
N PRO A 228 22.93 -18.78 10.82
CA PRO A 228 23.37 -20.09 10.36
C PRO A 228 22.47 -21.18 10.97
N ARG A 229 22.19 -22.21 10.16
CA ARG A 229 21.54 -23.45 10.63
C ARG A 229 22.44 -24.20 11.61
N CYS A 230 21.87 -25.04 12.46
CA CYS A 230 22.59 -25.78 13.50
C CYS A 230 22.14 -27.25 13.58
N PRO A 231 22.56 -28.08 12.61
CA PRO A 231 22.28 -29.49 12.65
C PRO A 231 22.87 -30.13 13.92
N GLY A 232 22.07 -30.95 14.60
CA GLY A 232 22.48 -31.64 15.83
C GLY A 232 22.40 -30.78 17.09
N ALA A 233 21.87 -29.56 17.03
CA ALA A 233 21.59 -28.76 18.22
C ALA A 233 20.61 -29.47 19.17
N PRO A 234 20.73 -29.26 20.49
CA PRO A 234 19.79 -29.82 21.45
C PRO A 234 18.39 -29.24 21.25
N ALA A 235 17.36 -29.95 21.71
CA ALA A 235 16.04 -29.35 21.81
C ALA A 235 16.01 -28.32 22.97
N LEU A 236 15.13 -27.32 22.86
CA LEU A 236 14.79 -26.44 23.95
C LEU A 236 14.16 -27.24 25.10
N THR A 237 14.74 -27.14 26.29
CA THR A 237 14.30 -27.81 27.51
C THR A 237 14.42 -26.87 28.71
N GLY A 238 13.73 -27.19 29.81
CA GLY A 238 13.82 -26.43 31.06
C GLY A 238 12.88 -25.22 31.11
N THR A 239 12.93 -24.50 32.24
CA THR A 239 12.04 -23.36 32.55
C THR A 239 12.64 -22.01 32.22
N GLN A 240 13.96 -21.85 32.31
CA GLN A 240 14.67 -20.65 31.85
C GLN A 240 15.50 -21.01 30.64
N VAL A 241 15.28 -20.27 29.56
CA VAL A 241 15.89 -20.54 28.27
C VAL A 241 16.80 -19.38 27.91
N ILE A 242 18.04 -19.68 27.51
CA ILE A 242 19.01 -18.69 27.04
C ILE A 242 19.06 -18.63 25.51
N PRO A 243 19.46 -17.50 24.90
CA PRO A 243 19.61 -17.39 23.45
C PRO A 243 20.59 -18.43 22.90
N GLY A 244 20.32 -18.94 21.70
CA GLY A 244 21.12 -19.99 21.10
C GLY A 244 20.45 -20.69 19.94
N CYS A 245 21.01 -21.83 19.56
CA CYS A 245 20.54 -22.63 18.45
C CYS A 245 20.00 -23.97 18.94
N TYR A 246 18.85 -24.39 18.41
CA TYR A 246 18.08 -25.53 18.90
C TYR A 246 17.43 -26.30 17.75
N SER A 247 17.25 -27.61 17.91
CA SER A 247 16.57 -28.46 16.91
C SER A 247 15.04 -28.44 17.01
N GLY A 248 14.48 -27.76 17.99
CA GLY A 248 13.04 -27.70 18.24
C GLY A 248 12.71 -27.45 19.71
N ILE A 249 11.45 -27.64 20.06
CA ILE A 249 10.96 -27.56 21.44
C ILE A 249 10.67 -28.95 21.99
N ASN A 250 11.20 -29.25 23.18
CA ASN A 250 10.89 -30.45 23.93
C ASN A 250 10.76 -30.13 25.44
N ALA A 251 9.68 -29.45 25.81
CA ALA A 251 9.30 -29.30 27.20
C ALA A 251 7.79 -29.41 27.39
N SER A 252 7.40 -29.54 28.66
CA SER A 252 6.02 -29.70 29.12
C SER A 252 5.63 -28.67 30.19
N GLY A 253 6.51 -27.71 30.48
CA GLY A 253 6.34 -26.71 31.54
C GLY A 253 6.56 -25.28 31.02
N PRO A 254 6.36 -24.26 31.87
CA PRO A 254 6.54 -22.87 31.48
C PRO A 254 7.98 -22.61 31.03
N MET A 255 8.15 -21.84 29.96
CA MET A 255 9.45 -21.38 29.47
C MET A 255 9.55 -19.85 29.54
N MET A 256 10.64 -19.38 30.13
CA MET A 256 11.02 -17.97 30.19
C MET A 256 12.25 -17.73 29.33
N PHE A 257 12.08 -17.02 28.22
CA PHE A 257 13.12 -16.65 27.28
C PHE A 257 13.86 -15.42 27.79
N SER A 258 15.17 -15.57 27.96
CA SER A 258 16.06 -14.43 28.20
C SER A 258 16.22 -13.61 26.91
N PRO A 259 16.51 -12.29 26.98
CA PRO A 259 16.64 -11.48 25.78
C PRO A 259 17.71 -12.01 24.81
N GLY A 260 17.38 -12.11 23.53
CA GLY A 260 18.33 -12.48 22.46
C GLY A 260 17.72 -13.27 21.31
N LEU A 261 18.60 -13.79 20.44
CA LEU A 261 18.23 -14.57 19.25
C LEU A 261 18.13 -16.07 19.57
N TYR A 262 17.01 -16.66 19.15
CA TYR A 262 16.75 -18.10 19.21
C TYR A 262 16.58 -18.63 17.80
N VAL A 263 17.50 -19.48 17.37
CA VAL A 263 17.44 -20.15 16.07
C VAL A 263 16.91 -21.56 16.27
N ILE A 264 15.68 -21.80 15.82
CA ILE A 264 15.01 -23.09 15.90
C ILE A 264 15.12 -23.77 14.53
N ASP A 265 16.19 -24.54 14.36
CA ASP A 265 16.48 -25.34 13.18
C ASP A 265 15.65 -26.63 13.17
N GLY A 266 14.34 -26.46 13.20
CA GLY A 266 13.34 -27.51 13.34
C GLY A 266 11.98 -26.97 13.74
N ASN A 267 11.15 -27.80 14.38
CA ASN A 267 9.79 -27.42 14.71
C ASN A 267 9.71 -26.64 16.03
N PHE A 268 9.12 -25.45 15.99
CA PHE A 268 8.59 -24.76 17.16
C PHE A 268 7.20 -25.34 17.44
N SER A 269 7.11 -26.41 18.22
CA SER A 269 5.85 -27.11 18.49
C SER A 269 5.65 -27.24 19.99
N GLU A 270 4.60 -26.63 20.52
CA GLU A 270 4.24 -26.74 21.93
C GLU A 270 2.78 -27.12 22.15
N THR A 271 2.45 -27.58 23.37
CA THR A 271 1.07 -27.82 23.78
C THR A 271 0.87 -27.44 25.24
N GLY A 272 0.00 -26.46 25.49
CA GLY A 272 -0.42 -26.02 26.83
C GLY A 272 0.66 -25.29 27.63
N MET A 273 1.75 -24.85 26.99
CA MET A 273 2.85 -24.20 27.69
C MET A 273 2.61 -22.70 27.88
N THR A 274 3.20 -22.15 28.93
CA THR A 274 3.33 -20.70 29.12
C THR A 274 4.70 -20.26 28.62
N LEU A 275 4.74 -19.41 27.59
CA LEU A 275 5.97 -18.87 27.02
C LEU A 275 6.05 -17.37 27.33
N THR A 276 7.05 -16.94 28.08
CA THR A 276 7.25 -15.53 28.40
C THR A 276 8.64 -15.06 28.02
N GLY A 277 8.80 -13.79 27.67
CA GLY A 277 10.10 -13.25 27.30
C GLY A 277 10.02 -11.83 26.75
N SER A 278 11.05 -11.04 27.04
CA SER A 278 11.19 -9.70 26.49
C SER A 278 12.53 -9.53 25.81
N GLY A 279 12.54 -8.82 24.68
CA GLY A 279 13.74 -8.66 23.87
C GLY A 279 14.15 -9.93 23.13
N VAL A 280 13.18 -10.70 22.63
CA VAL A 280 13.41 -12.03 22.05
C VAL A 280 13.12 -12.01 20.55
N THR A 281 14.02 -12.60 19.76
CA THR A 281 13.79 -12.88 18.33
C THR A 281 13.87 -14.37 18.11
N ILE A 282 12.82 -14.96 17.54
CA ILE A 282 12.70 -16.39 17.27
C ILE A 282 12.73 -16.59 15.75
N TYR A 283 13.84 -17.12 15.26
CA TYR A 283 14.04 -17.52 13.87
C TYR A 283 13.71 -19.00 13.73
N VAL A 284 12.69 -19.35 12.97
CA VAL A 284 12.22 -20.75 12.82
C VAL A 284 12.48 -21.18 11.37
N THR A 285 12.87 -22.44 11.17
CA THR A 285 13.00 -23.02 9.81
C THR A 285 12.07 -24.20 9.56
N GLY A 286 11.34 -24.63 10.58
CA GLY A 286 10.37 -25.71 10.52
C GLY A 286 8.96 -25.22 10.80
N ARG A 287 8.10 -26.14 11.24
CA ARG A 287 6.71 -25.80 11.54
C ARG A 287 6.59 -25.02 12.85
N LEU A 288 5.76 -23.98 12.85
CA LEU A 288 5.33 -23.28 14.06
C LEU A 288 3.91 -23.72 14.43
N MET A 289 3.80 -24.41 15.57
CA MET A 289 2.55 -24.85 16.16
C MET A 289 2.53 -24.52 17.65
N ALA A 290 1.49 -23.83 18.07
CA ALA A 290 1.18 -23.58 19.45
C ALA A 290 -0.28 -23.92 19.71
N ASN A 291 -0.54 -24.69 20.77
CA ASN A 291 -1.87 -25.23 21.03
C ASN A 291 -2.19 -25.24 22.53
N GLY A 292 -3.17 -24.44 22.95
CA GLY A 292 -3.45 -24.17 24.35
C GLY A 292 -2.39 -23.29 25.04
N ALA A 293 -1.47 -22.70 24.28
CA ALA A 293 -0.39 -21.87 24.80
C ALA A 293 -0.91 -20.63 25.55
N THR A 294 -0.15 -20.13 26.50
CA THR A 294 -0.19 -18.71 26.88
C THR A 294 1.13 -18.09 26.44
N MET A 295 1.11 -17.09 25.55
CA MET A 295 2.33 -16.40 25.14
C MET A 295 2.31 -14.94 25.52
N ASP A 296 3.41 -14.49 26.11
CA ASP A 296 3.73 -13.09 26.35
C ASP A 296 5.17 -12.85 25.92
N LEU A 297 5.36 -12.54 24.64
CA LEU A 297 6.66 -12.41 24.01
C LEU A 297 6.79 -11.05 23.34
N THR A 298 7.89 -10.34 23.60
CA THR A 298 8.18 -9.06 22.95
C THR A 298 9.55 -9.06 22.29
N ALA A 299 9.63 -8.48 21.10
CA ALA A 299 10.84 -8.30 20.31
C ALA A 299 11.82 -7.33 20.99
N PRO A 300 13.11 -7.36 20.62
CA PRO A 300 14.07 -6.33 21.02
C PRO A 300 13.62 -4.94 20.57
N THR A 301 13.88 -3.91 21.37
CA THR A 301 13.64 -2.50 20.98
C THR A 301 14.86 -1.84 20.36
N SER A 302 16.00 -2.54 20.32
CA SER A 302 17.27 -2.06 19.75
C SER A 302 18.11 -3.23 19.23
N GLY A 303 19.18 -2.91 18.51
CA GLY A 303 20.08 -3.91 17.92
C GLY A 303 19.62 -4.42 16.54
N PRO A 304 20.31 -5.41 15.97
CA PRO A 304 20.08 -5.87 14.59
C PRO A 304 18.71 -6.51 14.37
N TYR A 305 18.08 -6.99 15.45
CA TYR A 305 16.78 -7.66 15.41
C TYR A 305 15.66 -6.81 16.03
N ALA A 306 15.87 -5.51 16.17
CA ALA A 306 14.88 -4.61 16.77
C ALA A 306 13.52 -4.72 16.04
N GLY A 307 12.46 -4.95 16.79
CA GLY A 307 11.11 -5.17 16.28
C GLY A 307 10.83 -6.57 15.73
N MET A 308 11.82 -7.46 15.55
CA MET A 308 11.58 -8.80 15.00
C MET A 308 11.28 -9.80 16.11
N LEU A 309 10.05 -10.31 16.15
CA LEU A 309 9.66 -11.34 17.13
C LEU A 309 9.74 -12.75 16.52
N PHE A 310 9.03 -12.98 15.42
CA PHE A 310 9.06 -14.24 14.68
C PHE A 310 9.47 -14.00 13.24
N TYR A 311 10.37 -14.83 12.73
CA TYR A 311 10.80 -14.77 11.34
C TYR A 311 10.95 -16.18 10.76
N ASP A 312 10.26 -16.42 9.65
CA ASP A 312 10.53 -17.52 8.72
C ASP A 312 10.08 -17.11 7.30
N ALA A 313 11.04 -16.74 6.47
CA ALA A 313 10.79 -16.33 5.09
C ALA A 313 10.56 -17.51 4.13
N ALA A 314 10.96 -18.73 4.51
CA ALA A 314 11.01 -19.87 3.59
C ALA A 314 9.80 -20.81 3.75
N THR A 315 9.19 -20.84 4.93
CA THR A 315 8.10 -21.78 5.21
C THR A 315 6.86 -21.53 4.36
N THR A 316 6.37 -22.60 3.74
CA THR A 316 5.05 -22.69 3.11
C THR A 316 4.06 -23.47 3.98
N GLN A 317 4.54 -24.03 5.11
CA GLN A 317 3.72 -24.80 6.02
C GLN A 317 2.82 -23.87 6.84
N PRO A 318 1.59 -24.30 7.19
CA PRO A 318 0.72 -23.49 8.02
C PRO A 318 1.34 -23.20 9.40
N VAL A 319 1.33 -21.93 9.78
CA VAL A 319 1.65 -21.45 11.12
C VAL A 319 0.36 -21.48 11.93
N ASN A 320 0.30 -22.29 12.99
CA ASN A 320 -0.91 -22.44 13.81
C ASN A 320 -0.65 -21.98 15.23
N VAL A 321 -1.34 -20.94 15.68
CA VAL A 321 -1.26 -20.41 17.04
C VAL A 321 -2.67 -20.43 17.64
N ASN A 322 -3.00 -21.54 18.28
CA ASN A 322 -4.21 -21.69 19.08
C ASN A 322 -3.82 -21.47 20.54
N ALA A 323 -3.97 -20.25 21.05
CA ALA A 323 -3.55 -19.89 22.40
C ALA A 323 -4.77 -19.63 23.30
N SER A 324 -4.60 -19.79 24.61
CA SER A 324 -5.56 -19.29 25.59
C SER A 324 -5.48 -17.77 25.67
N SER A 325 -4.27 -17.19 25.70
CA SER A 325 -3.98 -15.75 25.66
C SER A 325 -2.72 -15.50 24.83
N LEU A 326 -2.71 -14.40 24.06
CA LEU A 326 -1.64 -14.09 23.12
C LEU A 326 -1.25 -12.61 23.18
N THR A 327 -0.08 -12.30 23.71
CA THR A 327 0.55 -10.97 23.66
C THR A 327 1.90 -11.09 22.96
N LEU A 328 2.01 -10.55 21.75
CA LEU A 328 3.16 -10.66 20.86
C LEU A 328 3.62 -9.28 20.39
N GLY A 329 4.46 -8.60 21.18
CA GLY A 329 4.97 -7.28 20.82
C GLY A 329 6.07 -7.35 19.76
N GLY A 330 5.75 -7.12 18.49
CA GLY A 330 6.73 -7.08 17.41
C GLY A 330 6.16 -7.51 16.05
N MET A 331 7.08 -7.72 15.10
CA MET A 331 6.78 -8.24 13.77
C MET A 331 6.78 -9.77 13.78
N LEU A 332 5.76 -10.33 13.15
CA LEU A 332 5.65 -11.73 12.73
C LEU A 332 5.77 -11.77 11.20
N TYR A 333 6.84 -12.38 10.70
CA TYR A 333 7.14 -12.41 9.27
C TYR A 333 7.11 -13.86 8.72
N PHE A 334 6.05 -14.17 7.97
CA PHE A 334 5.74 -15.47 7.37
C PHE A 334 5.19 -15.33 5.93
N PRO A 335 5.92 -14.65 5.01
CA PRO A 335 5.39 -14.17 3.73
C PRO A 335 4.81 -15.27 2.81
N ASN A 336 5.20 -16.52 3.02
CA ASN A 336 4.83 -17.67 2.20
C ASN A 336 3.86 -18.66 2.88
N ALA A 337 3.55 -18.47 4.16
CA ALA A 337 2.69 -19.39 4.92
C ALA A 337 1.28 -18.86 5.11
N LYS A 338 0.33 -19.80 5.32
CA LYS A 338 -0.97 -19.47 5.90
C LYS A 338 -0.83 -19.39 7.41
N VAL A 339 -1.24 -18.28 7.99
CA VAL A 339 -1.20 -18.03 9.43
C VAL A 339 -2.61 -18.19 10.02
N ASN A 340 -2.79 -19.22 10.83
CA ASN A 340 -3.99 -19.46 11.61
C ASN A 340 -3.72 -19.03 13.05
N ILE A 341 -4.40 -18.00 13.54
CA ILE A 341 -4.22 -17.58 14.93
C ILE A 341 -5.60 -17.46 15.57
N ASN A 342 -5.79 -18.17 16.67
CA ASN A 342 -7.01 -18.19 17.47
C ASN A 342 -6.59 -18.03 18.94
N ALA A 343 -7.06 -16.98 19.62
CA ALA A 343 -6.86 -16.84 21.06
C ALA A 343 -7.95 -15.96 21.67
N SER A 344 -8.18 -16.07 22.98
CA SER A 344 -9.26 -15.30 23.64
C SER A 344 -8.99 -13.78 23.61
N SER A 345 -7.74 -13.37 23.80
CA SER A 345 -7.21 -12.02 23.55
C SER A 345 -5.93 -12.11 22.73
N ARG A 346 -5.73 -11.14 21.83
CA ARG A 346 -4.60 -11.12 20.91
C ARG A 346 -4.08 -9.71 20.75
N GLU A 347 -2.80 -9.52 21.02
CA GLU A 347 -2.07 -8.28 20.76
C GLU A 347 -0.85 -8.60 19.91
N TYR A 348 -0.73 -7.99 18.72
CA TYR A 348 0.51 -7.98 17.96
C TYR A 348 0.68 -6.71 17.15
N PHE A 349 1.92 -6.31 16.89
CA PHE A 349 2.22 -5.02 16.27
C PHE A 349 2.26 -5.06 14.75
N LYS A 350 2.86 -6.09 14.16
CA LYS A 350 2.92 -6.22 12.69
C LYS A 350 2.89 -7.68 12.27
N LEU A 351 2.08 -8.00 11.26
CA LEU A 351 1.97 -9.33 10.69
C LEU A 351 2.12 -9.25 9.16
N VAL A 352 3.02 -10.05 8.62
CA VAL A 352 3.16 -10.25 7.18
C VAL A 352 3.03 -11.73 6.90
N THR A 353 2.04 -12.10 6.09
CA THR A 353 1.70 -13.49 5.82
C THR A 353 1.18 -13.67 4.40
N ARG A 354 1.20 -14.90 3.88
CA ARG A 354 0.59 -15.21 2.57
C ARG A 354 -0.93 -15.11 2.65
N GLU A 355 -1.49 -15.79 3.64
CA GLU A 355 -2.92 -15.88 3.96
C GLU A 355 -3.13 -15.83 5.47
N MET A 356 -4.34 -15.47 5.89
CA MET A 356 -4.69 -15.46 7.31
C MET A 356 -6.09 -16.02 7.55
N GLU A 357 -6.22 -16.83 8.60
CA GLU A 357 -7.53 -17.24 9.11
C GLU A 357 -7.60 -17.06 10.64
N SER A 358 -8.72 -16.53 11.11
CA SER A 358 -9.06 -16.41 12.53
C SER A 358 -10.51 -16.80 12.71
N ASN A 359 -10.76 -17.79 13.55
CA ASN A 359 -12.08 -18.38 13.78
C ASN A 359 -12.70 -17.99 15.12
N THR A 360 -11.88 -17.58 16.09
CA THR A 360 -12.34 -17.17 17.43
C THR A 360 -11.41 -16.09 18.01
N GLY A 361 -11.91 -15.31 18.97
CA GLY A 361 -11.10 -14.32 19.69
C GLY A 361 -11.44 -12.85 19.42
N GLY A 362 -11.02 -11.98 20.33
CA GLY A 362 -10.85 -10.55 20.05
C GLY A 362 -9.43 -10.28 19.54
N LEU A 363 -9.29 -9.38 18.57
CA LEU A 363 -8.01 -8.87 18.11
C LEU A 363 -7.90 -7.41 18.56
N THR A 364 -6.91 -7.11 19.39
CA THR A 364 -6.58 -5.73 19.76
C THR A 364 -5.21 -5.39 19.24
N ILE A 365 -5.08 -4.29 18.51
CA ILE A 365 -3.79 -3.74 18.11
C ILE A 365 -3.73 -2.33 18.69
N PRO A 366 -3.01 -2.12 19.81
CA PRO A 366 -2.97 -0.83 20.46
C PRO A 366 -2.31 0.20 19.55
N ALA A 367 -2.53 1.48 19.86
CA ALA A 367 -1.80 2.56 19.22
C ALA A 367 -0.29 2.35 19.38
N ALA A 368 0.44 2.42 18.27
CA ALA A 368 1.89 2.35 18.28
C ALA A 368 2.45 3.42 19.24
N THR A 369 3.33 3.02 20.14
CA THR A 369 4.08 3.99 20.95
C THR A 369 5.10 4.74 20.07
N SER A 370 5.72 5.80 20.60
CA SER A 370 6.83 6.48 19.91
C SER A 370 8.01 5.54 19.63
N ALA A 371 8.23 4.54 20.49
CA ALA A 371 9.24 3.51 20.28
C ALA A 371 8.86 2.57 19.13
N ASP A 372 7.60 2.14 19.06
CA ASP A 372 7.11 1.25 18.00
C ASP A 372 7.12 1.96 16.63
N SER A 373 6.79 3.25 16.62
CA SER A 373 6.81 4.09 15.42
C SER A 373 8.23 4.25 14.84
N ALA A 374 9.26 4.23 15.70
CA ALA A 374 10.65 4.27 15.27
C ALA A 374 11.14 2.92 14.71
N LEU A 375 10.57 1.81 15.17
CA LEU A 375 10.91 0.45 14.71
C LEU A 375 10.20 0.09 13.39
N PHE A 376 8.97 0.57 13.22
CA PHE A 376 8.14 0.31 12.04
C PHE A 376 7.66 1.62 11.44
N PRO A 377 8.53 2.33 10.68
CA PRO A 377 8.08 3.50 9.97
C PRO A 377 6.90 3.13 9.04
N PRO A 378 5.93 4.04 8.85
CA PRO A 378 4.79 3.78 7.99
C PRO A 378 5.27 3.39 6.59
N VAL A 379 4.71 2.29 6.07
CA VAL A 379 4.99 1.81 4.72
C VAL A 379 3.96 2.45 3.80
N LEU A 380 4.46 3.13 2.77
CA LEU A 380 3.64 3.74 1.74
C LEU A 380 2.81 2.67 1.02
N ALA A 381 1.52 2.93 0.83
CA ALA A 381 0.81 2.31 -0.27
C ALA A 381 1.33 2.99 -1.55
N GLU A 382 2.06 2.25 -2.38
CA GLU A 382 2.52 2.72 -3.69
C GLU A 382 1.38 2.92 -4.67
#